data_AF-F2KML4-F1
#
_entry.id   AF-F2KML4-F1
#
_cell.length_a   1.000
_cell.length_b   1.000
_cell.length_c   1.000
_cell.angle_alpha   90.00
_cell.angle_beta   90.00
_cell.angle_gamma   90.00
#
_symmetry.space_group_name_H-M   'P 1'
#
loop_
_entity.id
_entity.type
_entity.pdbx_description
1 polymer ?
#
loop_
_entity_poly.entity_id
_entity_poly.type
_entity_poly.pdbx_seq_one_letter_code
_entity_poly.pdbx_strand_id
1 'polypeptide(L)'
;MIKLIRCPSCGEEIVLNDLYKGMEVQCKLCNCIMIYQDGKFLLLDTNEEFSIEELAQEEKGEEEELDEEFDEDYYFEEDEY
;
A
#
# COMPACT_ATOMS: atom_id res chain seq x y z
N MET A 1 -12.84 -8.39 13.60
CA MET A 1 -11.85 -9.05 12.72
C MET A 1 -10.69 -8.07 12.65
N ILE A 2 -9.50 -8.47 13.10
CA ILE A 2 -8.35 -7.57 13.13
C ILE A 2 -7.82 -7.44 11.70
N LYS A 3 -7.68 -6.20 11.21
CA LYS A 3 -7.02 -5.89 9.93
C LYS A 3 -5.73 -5.13 10.18
N LEU A 4 -4.74 -5.32 9.32
CA LEU A 4 -3.46 -4.63 9.39
C LEU A 4 -3.31 -3.80 8.11
N ILE A 5 -3.13 -2.50 8.26
CA ILE A 5 -2.91 -1.58 7.15
C ILE A 5 -1.61 -0.82 7.32
N ARG A 6 -1.02 -0.32 6.25
CA ARG A 6 0.11 0.61 6.30
C ARG A 6 -0.37 2.06 6.24
N CYS A 7 0.28 2.91 7.02
CA CYS A 7 0.07 4.35 6.96
C CYS A 7 0.53 4.88 5.60
N PRO A 8 -0.32 5.56 4.80
CA PRO A 8 0.08 6.12 3.52
C PRO A 8 1.11 7.25 3.65
N SER A 9 1.20 7.90 4.80
CA SER A 9 2.11 9.03 5.03
C SER A 9 3.53 8.60 5.46
N CYS A 10 3.67 7.56 6.27
CA CYS A 10 4.98 7.15 6.82
C CYS A 10 5.32 5.67 6.66
N GLY A 11 4.39 4.84 6.16
CA GLY A 11 4.59 3.40 5.97
C GLY A 11 4.41 2.53 7.22
N GLU A 12 4.17 3.13 8.40
CA GLU A 12 4.00 2.40 9.66
C GLU A 12 2.76 1.49 9.65
N GLU A 13 2.88 0.32 10.25
CA GLU A 13 1.78 -0.63 10.39
C GLU A 13 0.75 -0.17 11.45
N ILE A 14 -0.52 -0.20 11.08
CA ILE A 14 -1.65 0.20 11.91
C ILE A 14 -2.59 -1.00 12.05
N VAL A 15 -2.79 -1.42 13.29
CA VAL A 15 -3.71 -2.49 13.64
C VAL A 15 -5.12 -1.93 13.85
N LEU A 16 -6.06 -2.38 13.04
CA LEU A 16 -7.48 -2.04 13.11
C LEU A 16 -8.24 -3.19 13.74
N ASN A 17 -8.82 -2.97 14.92
CA ASN A 17 -9.62 -4.01 15.60
C ASN A 17 -11.02 -4.17 15.00
N ASP A 18 -11.57 -3.06 14.52
CA ASP A 18 -12.89 -2.93 13.90
C ASP A 18 -12.79 -1.92 12.76
N LEU A 19 -13.71 -2.01 11.78
CA LEU A 19 -13.88 -1.01 10.74
C LEU A 19 -15.36 -0.69 10.59
N TYR A 20 -15.69 0.58 10.70
CA TYR A 20 -17.04 1.11 10.46
C TYR A 20 -16.94 2.47 9.78
N LYS A 21 -17.95 2.82 8.98
CA LYS A 21 -17.98 4.09 8.24
C LYS A 21 -17.88 5.28 9.21
N GLY A 22 -16.99 6.22 8.91
CA GLY A 22 -16.69 7.38 9.74
C GLY A 22 -15.69 7.11 10.86
N MET A 23 -15.06 5.94 10.90
CA MET A 23 -14.01 5.65 11.89
C MET A 23 -12.77 6.50 11.62
N GLU A 24 -12.32 7.23 12.63
CA GLU A 24 -11.06 7.96 12.62
C GLU A 24 -9.91 7.05 13.06
N VAL A 25 -8.86 7.00 12.25
CA VAL A 25 -7.64 6.23 12.48
C VAL A 25 -6.49 7.21 12.53
N GLN A 26 -5.81 7.25 13.69
CA GLN A 26 -4.62 8.07 13.88
C GLN A 26 -3.37 7.18 13.85
N CYS A 27 -2.40 7.54 13.00
CA CYS A 27 -1.08 6.90 13.03
C CYS A 27 -0.31 7.36 14.27
N LYS A 28 0.25 6.42 15.05
CA LYS A 28 1.03 6.76 16.27
C LYS A 28 2.44 7.27 15.96
N LEU A 29 2.95 7.05 14.74
CA LEU A 29 4.30 7.45 14.34
C LEU A 29 4.32 8.89 13.79
N CYS A 30 3.52 9.18 12.75
CA CYS A 30 3.50 10.50 12.12
C CYS A 30 2.33 11.39 12.57
N ASN A 31 1.41 10.89 13.41
CA ASN A 31 0.20 11.59 13.88
C ASN A 31 -0.79 12.01 12.78
N CYS A 32 -0.68 11.48 11.57
CA CYS A 32 -1.68 11.74 10.53
C CYS A 32 -3.04 11.13 10.92
N ILE A 33 -4.12 11.78 10.49
CA ILE A 33 -5.49 11.35 10.76
C ILE A 33 -6.14 10.90 9.45
N MET A 34 -6.72 9.72 9.46
CA MET A 34 -7.45 9.15 8.34
C MET A 34 -8.89 8.83 8.74
N ILE A 35 -9.83 8.94 7.80
CA ILE A 35 -11.23 8.55 8.03
C ILE A 35 -11.59 7.39 7.10
N TYR A 36 -12.06 6.29 7.67
CA TYR A 36 -12.57 5.17 6.88
C TYR A 36 -13.99 5.47 6.39
N GLN A 37 -14.20 5.52 5.08
CA GLN A 37 -15.52 5.69 4.46
C GLN A 37 -15.65 4.81 3.22
N ASP A 38 -16.74 4.04 3.16
CA ASP A 38 -17.13 3.27 1.96
C ASP A 38 -16.00 2.42 1.34
N GLY A 39 -15.20 1.75 2.17
CA GLY A 39 -14.09 0.89 1.71
C GLY A 39 -12.75 1.60 1.50
N LYS A 40 -12.69 2.92 1.72
CA LYS A 40 -11.51 3.75 1.51
C LYS A 40 -11.11 4.49 2.80
N PHE A 41 -9.87 4.93 2.85
CA PHE A 41 -9.33 5.83 3.85
C PHE A 41 -9.06 7.19 3.22
N LEU A 42 -9.70 8.23 3.75
CA LEU A 42 -9.43 9.62 3.41
C LEU A 42 -8.36 10.16 4.37
N LEU A 43 -7.20 10.55 3.85
CA LEU A 43 -6.17 11.23 4.62
C LEU A 43 -6.55 12.71 4.78
N LEU A 44 -6.75 13.18 6.02
CA LEU A 44 -7.23 14.54 6.27
C LEU A 44 -6.21 15.64 5.93
N ASP A 45 -4.91 15.30 5.94
CA ASP A 45 -3.85 16.27 5.72
C ASP A 45 -3.72 16.66 4.24
N THR A 46 -3.85 15.69 3.33
CA THR A 46 -3.70 15.91 1.88
C THR A 46 -5.01 15.79 1.10
N ASN A 47 -6.08 15.33 1.75
CA ASN A 47 -7.37 15.02 1.14
C ASN A 47 -7.28 13.94 0.05
N GLU A 48 -6.28 13.05 0.16
CA GLU A 48 -6.10 11.89 -0.72
C GLU A 48 -6.90 10.70 -0.20
N GLU A 49 -7.43 9.90 -1.12
CA GLU A 49 -8.20 8.69 -0.82
C GLU A 49 -7.41 7.44 -1.20
N PHE A 50 -7.33 6.49 -0.28
CA PHE A 50 -6.64 5.21 -0.46
C PHE A 50 -7.61 4.07 -0.23
N SER A 51 -7.66 3.07 -1.10
CA SER A 51 -8.48 1.88 -0.84
C SER A 51 -7.92 1.04 0.30
N ILE A 52 -8.79 0.30 0.98
CA ILE A 52 -8.34 -0.63 2.02
C ILE A 52 -7.41 -1.72 1.48
N GLU A 53 -7.57 -2.12 0.22
CA GLU A 53 -6.76 -3.16 -0.42
C GLU A 53 -5.34 -2.66 -0.69
N GLU A 54 -5.19 -1.41 -1.15
CA GLU A 54 -3.88 -0.78 -1.34
C GLU A 54 -3.08 -0.63 -0.04
N LEU A 55 -3.77 -0.34 1.06
CA LEU A 55 -3.13 -0.17 2.37
C LEU A 55 -2.99 -1.49 3.13
N ALA A 56 -3.82 -2.48 2.85
CA ALA A 56 -3.76 -3.76 3.54
C ALA A 56 -2.46 -4.48 3.19
N GLN A 57 -1.77 -4.97 4.21
CA GLN A 57 -0.75 -5.98 4.01
C GLN A 57 -1.50 -7.29 3.76
N GLU A 58 -1.71 -7.64 2.49
CA GLU A 58 -2.12 -9.00 2.16
C GLU A 58 -1.03 -9.94 2.68
N GLU A 59 -1.40 -10.93 3.50
CA GLU A 59 -0.69 -12.20 3.49
C GLU A 59 -0.75 -12.65 2.03
N LYS A 60 0.31 -12.42 1.25
CA LYS A 60 0.49 -12.96 -0.09
C LYS A 60 0.20 -14.46 -0.03
N GLY A 61 -1.03 -14.85 -0.36
CA GLY A 61 -1.27 -16.12 -1.02
C GLY A 61 -0.62 -15.99 -2.39
N GLU A 62 0.42 -16.79 -2.60
CA GLU A 62 1.18 -16.94 -3.83
C GLU A 62 0.28 -16.85 -5.08
N GLU A 63 0.56 -15.90 -5.98
CA GLU A 63 0.41 -16.01 -7.44
C GLU A 63 1.03 -14.75 -8.06
N GLU A 64 2.37 -14.71 -8.04
CA GLU A 64 3.18 -13.89 -8.94
C GLU A 64 3.06 -14.50 -10.35
N GLU A 65 2.07 -14.09 -11.14
CA GLU A 65 2.20 -14.19 -12.61
C GLU A 65 3.08 -13.04 -13.07
N LEU A 66 4.38 -13.30 -12.99
CA LEU A 66 5.45 -12.44 -13.47
C LEU A 66 5.53 -12.62 -14.99
N ASP A 67 4.74 -11.82 -15.73
CA ASP A 67 4.81 -11.76 -17.20
C ASP A 67 6.07 -10.95 -17.59
N GLU A 68 7.21 -11.64 -17.55
CA GLU A 68 8.53 -11.14 -17.94
C GLU A 68 8.67 -11.19 -19.49
N GLU A 69 7.88 -10.39 -20.21
CA GLU A 69 8.19 -10.07 -21.61
C GLU A 69 9.27 -8.97 -21.64
N PHE A 70 10.50 -9.34 -21.27
CA PHE A 70 11.69 -8.51 -21.45
C PHE A 70 12.27 -8.82 -22.83
N ASP A 71 11.67 -8.21 -23.86
CA ASP A 71 12.21 -8.18 -25.21
C ASP A 71 13.19 -7.00 -25.40
N GLU A 72 14.07 -7.16 -26.39
CA GLU A 72 15.02 -6.19 -26.97
C GLU A 72 16.47 -6.17 -26.43
N ASP A 73 17.25 -7.06 -27.04
CA ASP A 73 18.45 -6.70 -27.83
C ASP A 73 19.39 -5.63 -27.26
N TYR A 74 20.39 -6.03 -26.49
CA TYR A 74 21.62 -5.24 -26.39
C TYR A 74 22.87 -6.08 -26.09
N TYR A 75 23.38 -6.77 -27.10
CA TYR A 75 24.79 -7.19 -27.12
C TYR A 75 25.49 -6.60 -28.35
N PHE A 76 26.00 -5.39 -28.16
CA PHE A 76 27.10 -4.85 -28.96
C PHE A 76 28.17 -4.37 -27.97
N GLU A 77 29.29 -5.08 -27.87
CA GLU A 77 30.60 -4.55 -28.30
C GLU A 77 31.69 -5.62 -28.20
N GLU A 78 32.34 -5.80 -29.33
CA GLU A 78 33.64 -6.40 -29.58
C GLU A 78 34.72 -5.56 -28.90
N ASP A 79 35.65 -6.17 -28.14
CA ASP A 79 37.03 -5.68 -28.13
C ASP A 79 38.06 -6.73 -27.67
N GLU A 80 39.14 -6.70 -28.42
CA GLU A 80 40.29 -7.59 -28.60
C GLU A 80 41.34 -7.41 -27.49
N TYR A 81 41.90 -8.49 -26.89
CA TYR A 81 43.19 -8.47 -26.17
C TYR A 81 43.87 -9.84 -26.12
#